data_AF-A0A933TPF4-F1
#
_entry.id   AF-A0A933TPF4-F1
#
_cell.length_a   1.000
_cell.length_b   1.000
_cell.length_c   1.000
_cell.angle_alpha   90.00
_cell.angle_beta   90.00
_cell.angle_gamma   90.00
#
_symmetry.space_group_name_H-M   'P 1'
#
loop_
_entity.id
_entity.type
_entity.pdbx_description
1 polymer ?
#
loop_
_entity_poly.entity_id
_entity_poly.type
_entity_poly.pdbx_seq_one_letter_code
_entity_poly.pdbx_strand_id
1 'polypeptide(L)'
;MRLPLVTSHAACKGHAPENTLAGIERAIALGADAIEIDVHCTSDRVPVLIHDETVDRTTDGAGSIHEMPLDVARALDAGARQFVPQFQGAKIPTLAEVLDLTKGKVLLQIEIKQLEIED
;
A
#
# COMPACT_ATOMS: atom_id res chain seq x y z
N MET A 1 7.49 -27.33 -18.34
CA MET A 1 7.22 -27.08 -16.91
C MET A 1 6.66 -25.67 -16.77
N ARG A 2 5.61 -25.47 -15.96
CA ARG A 2 5.21 -24.10 -15.55
C ARG A 2 6.09 -23.71 -14.36
N LEU A 3 6.68 -22.52 -14.41
CA LEU A 3 7.39 -21.96 -13.26
C LEU A 3 6.35 -21.51 -12.21
N PRO A 4 6.68 -21.54 -10.90
CA PRO A 4 5.83 -20.95 -9.88
C PRO A 4 5.72 -19.44 -10.09
N LEU A 5 4.57 -18.86 -9.75
CA LEU A 5 4.41 -17.42 -9.66
C LEU A 5 5.03 -16.91 -8.36
N VAL A 6 5.75 -15.79 -8.43
CA VAL A 6 6.32 -15.09 -7.29
C VAL A 6 5.51 -13.82 -7.03
N THR A 7 4.82 -13.81 -5.89
CA THR A 7 4.05 -12.65 -5.43
C THR A 7 4.86 -11.84 -4.43
N SER A 8 4.99 -10.53 -4.67
CA SER A 8 5.56 -9.60 -3.71
C SER A 8 4.51 -9.21 -2.66
N HIS A 9 4.77 -9.52 -1.39
CA HIS A 9 3.87 -9.21 -0.28
C HIS A 9 3.95 -7.74 0.14
N ALA A 10 2.78 -7.12 0.34
CA ALA A 10 2.55 -5.74 0.75
C ALA A 10 3.43 -4.73 0.02
N ALA A 11 3.44 -4.80 -1.33
CA ALA A 11 4.28 -3.97 -2.19
C ALA A 11 5.78 -4.00 -1.83
N CYS A 12 6.41 -5.18 -1.84
CA CYS A 12 7.86 -5.33 -1.59
C CYS A 12 8.31 -4.95 -0.15
N LYS A 13 7.48 -5.30 0.84
CA LYS A 13 7.83 -5.14 2.26
C LYS A 13 9.22 -5.71 2.56
N GLY A 14 10.04 -4.91 3.24
CA GLY A 14 11.44 -5.23 3.56
C GLY A 14 12.47 -4.64 2.59
N HIS A 15 12.06 -4.21 1.40
CA HIS A 15 12.91 -3.46 0.46
C HIS A 15 12.47 -1.99 0.28
N ALA A 16 11.24 -1.68 0.64
CA ALA A 16 10.61 -0.35 0.61
C ALA A 16 9.53 -0.29 1.71
N PRO A 17 9.00 0.90 2.05
CA PRO A 17 7.82 0.97 2.91
C PRO A 17 6.67 0.21 2.26
N GLU A 18 6.05 -0.66 3.05
CA GLU A 18 4.94 -1.49 2.62
C GLU A 18 3.77 -0.64 2.12
N ASN A 19 2.98 -1.18 1.18
CA ASN A 19 1.77 -0.54 0.65
C ASN A 19 1.99 0.89 0.10
N THR A 20 3.18 1.19 -0.44
CA THR A 20 3.49 2.45 -1.11
C THR A 20 3.72 2.26 -2.62
N LEU A 21 3.59 3.35 -3.40
CA LEU A 21 3.97 3.33 -4.82
C LEU A 21 5.45 2.99 -5.02
N ALA A 22 6.33 3.47 -4.13
CA ALA A 22 7.75 3.13 -4.16
C ALA A 22 7.99 1.61 -3.98
N GLY A 23 7.20 0.98 -3.10
CA GLY A 23 7.21 -0.46 -2.92
C GLY A 23 6.74 -1.23 -4.17
N ILE A 24 5.69 -0.76 -4.82
CA ILE A 24 5.18 -1.34 -6.07
C ILE A 24 6.23 -1.23 -7.18
N GLU A 25 6.82 -0.05 -7.38
CA GLU A 25 7.89 0.15 -8.36
C GLU A 25 9.09 -0.76 -8.08
N ARG A 26 9.44 -0.94 -6.80
CA ARG A 26 10.52 -1.85 -6.41
C ARG A 26 10.20 -3.30 -6.72
N ALA A 27 8.99 -3.77 -6.46
CA ALA A 27 8.56 -5.13 -6.79
C ALA A 27 8.60 -5.39 -8.31
N ILE A 28 8.12 -4.44 -9.12
CA ILE A 28 8.19 -4.52 -10.59
C ILE A 28 9.64 -4.58 -11.05
N ALA A 29 10.51 -3.72 -10.50
CA ALA A 29 11.94 -3.69 -10.86
C ALA A 29 12.69 -4.97 -10.49
N LEU A 30 12.24 -5.69 -9.46
CA LEU A 30 12.78 -6.99 -9.04
C LEU A 30 12.19 -8.16 -9.84
N GLY A 31 11.20 -7.93 -10.69
CA GLY A 31 10.60 -8.94 -11.56
C GLY A 31 9.56 -9.84 -10.90
N ALA A 32 8.81 -9.31 -9.91
CA ALA A 32 7.69 -10.04 -9.34
C ALA A 32 6.60 -10.30 -10.39
N ASP A 33 6.00 -11.50 -10.38
CA ASP A 33 4.90 -11.85 -11.29
C ASP A 33 3.57 -11.21 -10.84
N ALA A 34 3.40 -11.09 -9.53
CA ALA A 34 2.25 -10.46 -8.88
C ALA A 34 2.69 -9.59 -7.70
N ILE A 35 1.85 -8.65 -7.30
CA ILE A 35 2.02 -7.84 -6.10
C ILE A 35 0.73 -7.93 -5.29
N GLU A 36 0.87 -8.29 -4.02
CA GLU A 36 -0.19 -8.23 -3.04
C GLU A 36 -0.19 -6.84 -2.38
N ILE A 37 -1.40 -6.29 -2.21
CA ILE A 37 -1.67 -4.99 -1.61
C ILE A 37 -2.90 -5.09 -0.69
N ASP A 38 -2.82 -4.37 0.43
CA ASP A 38 -3.89 -4.28 1.41
C ASP A 38 -4.75 -3.03 1.18
N VAL A 39 -6.08 -3.17 1.21
CA VAL A 39 -7.00 -2.05 0.95
C VAL A 39 -8.01 -1.86 2.07
N HIS A 40 -8.04 -0.63 2.58
CA HIS A 40 -9.11 -0.06 3.42
C HIS A 40 -9.77 1.13 2.72
N CYS A 41 -10.88 1.63 3.27
CA CYS A 41 -11.47 2.90 2.86
C CYS A 41 -11.32 3.99 3.94
N THR A 42 -11.04 5.20 3.47
CA THR A 42 -11.10 6.45 4.26
C THR A 42 -12.54 6.80 4.67
N SER A 43 -12.72 7.77 5.56
CA SER A 43 -14.05 8.22 6.02
C SER A 43 -14.93 8.80 4.91
N ASP A 44 -14.32 9.36 3.86
CA ASP A 44 -14.97 9.84 2.63
C ASP A 44 -15.07 8.75 1.54
N ARG A 45 -14.87 7.48 1.91
CA ARG A 45 -15.04 6.27 1.09
C ARG A 45 -14.10 6.17 -0.11
N VAL A 46 -12.86 6.64 0.06
CA VAL A 46 -11.81 6.47 -0.95
C VAL A 46 -10.98 5.22 -0.59
N PRO A 47 -10.88 4.23 -1.49
CA PRO A 47 -10.01 3.07 -1.27
C PRO A 47 -8.53 3.47 -1.28
N VAL A 48 -7.82 3.09 -0.23
CA VAL A 48 -6.42 3.43 0.01
C VAL A 48 -5.63 2.21 0.44
N LEU A 49 -4.32 2.26 0.20
CA LEU A 49 -3.41 1.19 0.55
C LEU A 49 -2.90 1.33 1.97
N ILE A 50 -3.38 0.47 2.87
CA ILE A 50 -2.90 0.34 4.24
C ILE A 50 -3.39 -0.99 4.80
N HIS A 51 -2.56 -1.65 5.62
CA HIS A 51 -2.89 -2.94 6.22
C HIS A 51 -3.71 -2.78 7.50
N ASP A 52 -3.21 -1.98 8.43
CA ASP A 52 -3.79 -1.83 9.76
C ASP A 52 -5.03 -0.92 9.71
N GLU A 53 -5.96 -1.12 10.64
CA GLU A 53 -7.08 -0.20 10.85
C GLU A 53 -6.64 1.20 11.31
N THR A 54 -5.41 1.33 11.83
CA THR A 54 -4.81 2.60 12.25
C THR A 54 -3.53 2.93 11.49
N VAL A 55 -3.22 4.22 11.38
CA VAL A 55 -2.07 4.71 10.60
C VAL A 55 -0.74 4.67 11.37
N ASP A 56 -0.78 4.39 12.66
CA ASP A 56 0.31 4.56 13.62
C ASP A 56 1.60 3.83 13.25
N ARG A 57 1.47 2.57 12.79
CA ARG A 57 2.62 1.68 12.57
C ARG A 57 3.43 2.07 11.34
N THR A 58 2.77 2.53 10.27
CA THR A 58 3.39 2.74 8.96
C THR A 58 3.56 4.20 8.59
N THR A 59 3.01 5.12 9.39
CA THR A 59 3.09 6.56 9.12
C THR A 59 3.63 7.36 10.31
N ASP A 60 3.78 8.67 10.15
CA ASP A 60 4.03 9.64 11.21
C ASP A 60 2.76 10.13 11.94
N GLY A 61 1.57 9.66 11.54
CA GLY A 61 0.29 9.97 12.17
C GLY A 61 -0.13 8.97 13.25
N ALA A 62 -1.35 9.16 13.75
CA ALA A 62 -2.02 8.25 14.68
C ALA A 62 -3.54 8.28 14.47
N GLY A 63 -4.22 7.17 14.75
CA GLY A 63 -5.69 7.05 14.70
C GLY A 63 -6.21 6.17 13.57
N SER A 64 -7.52 5.95 13.54
CA SER A 64 -8.17 5.03 12.60
C SER A 64 -8.26 5.60 11.18
N ILE A 65 -7.93 4.79 10.17
CA ILE A 65 -8.10 5.17 8.76
C ILE A 65 -9.57 5.43 8.41
N HIS A 66 -10.49 4.76 9.09
CA HIS A 66 -11.93 4.88 8.87
C HIS A 66 -12.52 6.22 9.36
N GLU A 67 -11.78 6.94 10.19
CA GLU A 67 -12.17 8.26 10.70
C GLU A 67 -11.48 9.41 9.94
N MET A 68 -10.51 9.12 9.08
CA MET A 68 -9.74 10.11 8.33
C MET A 68 -10.27 10.32 6.92
N PRO A 69 -10.55 11.56 6.48
CA PRO A 69 -10.76 11.85 5.06
C PRO A 69 -9.45 11.69 4.28
N LEU A 70 -9.56 11.49 2.96
CA LEU A 70 -8.40 11.20 2.11
C LEU A 70 -7.30 12.26 2.21
N ASP A 71 -7.65 13.55 2.25
CA ASP A 71 -6.69 14.65 2.30
C ASP A 71 -5.83 14.61 3.57
N VAL A 72 -6.43 14.26 4.72
CA VAL A 72 -5.73 14.04 5.99
C VAL A 72 -4.85 12.79 5.91
N ALA A 73 -5.38 11.66 5.45
CA ALA A 73 -4.60 10.42 5.34
C ALA A 73 -3.39 10.59 4.40
N ARG A 74 -3.56 11.30 3.28
CA ARG A 74 -2.49 11.59 2.31
C ARG A 74 -1.49 12.64 2.78
N ALA A 75 -1.81 13.42 3.81
CA ALA A 75 -0.85 14.37 4.38
C ALA A 75 0.28 13.63 5.11
N LEU A 76 -0.02 12.47 5.68
CA LEU A 76 0.91 11.63 6.42
C LEU A 76 2.07 11.12 5.55
N ASP A 77 3.18 10.81 6.22
CA ASP A 77 4.37 10.21 5.65
C ASP A 77 4.44 8.71 5.95
N ALA A 78 4.01 7.90 4.98
CA ALA A 78 4.05 6.44 4.99
C ALA A 78 5.47 5.85 4.88
N GLY A 79 6.49 6.69 4.76
CA GLY A 79 7.89 6.32 4.77
C GLY A 79 8.65 6.79 6.00
N ALA A 80 8.01 7.57 6.90
CA ALA A 80 8.64 8.18 8.07
C ALA A 80 9.35 7.16 8.97
N ARG A 81 8.84 5.93 9.03
CA ARG A 81 9.37 4.83 9.86
C ARG A 81 10.56 4.11 9.22
N GLN A 82 10.92 4.43 7.98
CA GLN A 82 12.09 3.86 7.31
C GLN A 82 13.37 4.61 7.70
N PHE A 83 14.46 3.89 7.95
CA PHE A 83 15.79 4.48 8.19
C PHE A 83 16.44 5.07 6.93
N VAL A 84 15.78 4.94 5.79
CA VAL A 84 16.34 5.20 4.47
C VAL A 84 15.73 6.50 3.92
N PRO A 85 16.52 7.58 3.76
CA PRO A 85 16.00 8.92 3.44
C PRO A 85 15.19 9.01 2.16
N GLN A 86 15.48 8.18 1.15
CA GLN A 86 14.76 8.24 -0.13
C GLN A 86 13.27 7.87 -0.03
N PHE A 87 12.85 7.26 1.07
CA PHE A 87 11.45 6.89 1.27
C PHE A 87 10.67 7.90 2.10
N GLN A 88 11.35 8.89 2.70
CA GLN A 88 10.69 9.95 3.46
C GLN A 88 9.78 10.77 2.53
N GLY A 89 8.62 11.18 3.03
CA GLY A 89 7.57 11.85 2.30
C GLY A 89 6.70 10.94 1.44
N ALA A 90 6.84 9.61 1.54
CA ALA A 90 5.97 8.67 0.84
C ALA A 90 4.52 8.85 1.30
N LYS A 91 3.57 8.74 0.38
CA LYS A 91 2.15 8.92 0.68
C LYS A 91 1.44 7.59 0.84
N ILE A 92 0.36 7.58 1.62
CA ILE A 92 -0.67 6.55 1.53
C ILE A 92 -1.29 6.63 0.12
N PRO A 93 -1.08 5.63 -0.76
CA PRO A 93 -1.63 5.64 -2.10
C PRO A 93 -3.13 5.38 -2.09
N THR A 94 -3.84 5.94 -3.06
CA THR A 94 -5.18 5.47 -3.43
C THR A 94 -5.07 4.20 -4.27
N LEU A 95 -6.09 3.35 -4.25
CA LEU A 95 -6.15 2.20 -5.15
C LEU A 95 -6.13 2.63 -6.62
N ALA A 96 -6.71 3.80 -6.96
CA ALA A 96 -6.69 4.34 -8.32
C ALA A 96 -5.26 4.59 -8.83
N GLU A 97 -4.41 5.23 -8.01
CA GLU A 97 -2.99 5.46 -8.36
C GLU A 97 -2.24 4.14 -8.58
N VAL A 98 -2.54 3.12 -7.77
CA VAL A 98 -1.93 1.80 -7.86
C VAL A 98 -2.35 1.09 -9.14
N LEU A 99 -3.64 1.13 -9.49
CA LEU A 99 -4.14 0.57 -10.74
C LEU A 99 -3.50 1.25 -11.95
N ASP A 100 -3.38 2.58 -11.94
CA ASP A 100 -2.71 3.32 -13.02
C ASP A 100 -1.23 2.96 -13.13
N LEU A 101 -0.52 2.82 -12.00
CA LEU A 101 0.89 2.44 -11.98
C LEU A 101 1.11 1.02 -12.51
N THR A 102 0.22 0.08 -12.21
CA THR A 102 0.42 -1.37 -12.43
C THR A 102 -0.23 -1.89 -13.71
N LYS A 103 -1.18 -1.16 -14.30
CA LYS A 103 -1.92 -1.58 -15.49
C LYS A 103 -0.98 -2.04 -16.61
N GLY A 104 -1.12 -3.31 -16.99
CA GLY A 104 -0.33 -3.93 -18.06
C GLY A 104 1.12 -4.25 -17.70
N LYS A 105 1.51 -4.13 -16.43
CA LYS A 105 2.88 -4.37 -15.96
C LYS A 105 3.00 -5.59 -15.05
N VAL A 106 2.04 -5.81 -14.17
CA VAL A 106 2.09 -6.87 -13.14
C VAL A 106 0.68 -7.29 -12.74
N LEU A 107 0.53 -8.53 -12.24
CA LEU A 107 -0.73 -8.96 -11.63
C LEU A 107 -0.89 -8.31 -10.25
N LEU A 108 -2.11 -7.92 -9.89
CA LEU A 108 -2.43 -7.45 -8.55
C LEU A 108 -3.27 -8.49 -7.80
N GLN A 109 -2.88 -8.77 -6.57
CA GLN A 109 -3.66 -9.48 -5.58
C GLN A 109 -4.16 -8.45 -4.57
N ILE A 110 -5.43 -8.10 -4.66
CA ILE A 110 -6.04 -7.08 -3.79
C ILE A 110 -6.63 -7.79 -2.58
N GLU A 111 -6.05 -7.56 -1.41
CA GLU A 111 -6.58 -8.02 -0.13
C GLU A 111 -7.45 -6.93 0.48
N ILE A 112 -8.71 -7.26 0.76
CA ILE A 112 -9.67 -6.30 1.30
C ILE A 112 -9.62 -6.42 2.83
N LYS A 113 -9.11 -5.39 3.49
CA LYS A 113 -9.02 -5.33 4.95
C LYS A 113 -10.19 -4.63 5.63
N GLN A 114 -11.07 -4.03 4.83
CA GLN A 114 -12.18 -3.22 5.30
C GLN A 114 -13.06 -3.97 6.31
N LEU A 115 -13.38 -3.30 7.42
CA LEU A 115 -14.32 -3.81 8.43
C LEU A 115 -15.64 -4.27 7.80
N GLU A 116 -16.27 -5.27 8.42
CA GLU A 116 -17.57 -5.84 8.02
C GLU A 116 -17.58 -6.59 6.68
N ILE A 117 -16.41 -6.83 6.06
CA ILE A 117 -16.28 -7.66 4.84
C ILE A 117 -15.71 -9.05 5.14
N GLU A 118 -14.86 -9.19 6.17
CA GLU A 118 -14.22 -10.45 6.56
C GLU A 118 -14.89 -11.16 7.77
N ASP A 119 -16.01 -10.62 8.28
CA ASP A 119 -16.80 -11.19 9.40
C ASP A 119 -18.12 -11.87 8.95
#